data_AF-A0A8H5NRJ2-F1
#
_entry.id   AF-A0A8H5NRJ2-F1
#
_cell.length_a   1.000
_cell.length_b   1.000
_cell.length_c   1.000
_cell.angle_alpha   90.00
_cell.angle_beta   90.00
_cell.angle_gamma   90.00
#
_symmetry.space_group_name_H-M   'P 1'
#
loop_
_entity.id
_entity.type
_entity.pdbx_description
1 polymer ?
#
loop_
_entity_poly.entity_id
_entity_poly.type
_entity_poly.pdbx_seq_one_letter_code
_entity_poly.pdbx_strand_id
1 'polypeptide(L)'
;MKLTLFTQAALAIPFIIGALATPTPDVSEIKRADCSMTVRYRTDWVEKGLDRYRMQLITNPRNDRHLGVYCDAFKAPVGFTINPQCFWGDAYYVDVSAARGPAGRRAVRDAHNKACNDFEVYTGCRTIREF
;
A
#
# COMPACT_ATOMS: atom_id res chain seq x y z
N MET A 1 -61.58 -53.02 33.63
CA MET A 1 -61.91 -51.82 34.44
C MET A 1 -61.05 -50.67 33.94
N LYS A 2 -61.67 -49.59 33.45
CA LYS A 2 -61.01 -48.34 33.04
C LYS A 2 -61.40 -47.28 34.07
N LEU A 3 -60.41 -46.75 34.79
CA LEU A 3 -60.53 -45.54 35.60
C LEU A 3 -59.76 -44.42 34.90
N THR A 4 -60.48 -43.35 34.61
CA THR A 4 -59.98 -42.01 34.30
C THR A 4 -59.46 -41.34 35.57
N LEU A 5 -58.38 -40.54 35.49
CA LEU A 5 -58.35 -39.12 35.88
C LEU A 5 -56.93 -38.51 35.71
N PHE A 6 -56.89 -37.36 35.02
CA PHE A 6 -55.98 -36.20 35.00
C PHE A 6 -54.49 -36.33 35.35
N THR A 7 -53.63 -35.57 34.63
CA THR A 7 -52.93 -34.38 35.19
C THR A 7 -52.31 -33.58 34.04
N GLN A 8 -52.54 -32.27 34.04
CA GLN A 8 -51.91 -31.29 33.16
C GLN A 8 -50.51 -30.96 33.69
N ALA A 9 -49.50 -30.94 32.82
CA ALA A 9 -48.23 -30.30 33.10
C ALA A 9 -47.80 -29.52 31.85
N ALA A 10 -48.21 -28.25 31.78
CA ALA A 10 -47.67 -27.31 30.81
C ALA A 10 -46.28 -26.87 31.31
N LEU A 11 -45.22 -27.46 30.75
CA LEU A 11 -43.86 -26.95 30.89
C LEU A 11 -43.67 -25.86 29.84
N ALA A 12 -43.82 -24.61 30.24
CA ALA A 12 -43.38 -23.46 29.47
C ALA A 12 -41.84 -23.47 29.42
N ILE A 13 -41.29 -23.87 28.28
CA ILE A 13 -39.85 -23.72 28.00
C ILE A 13 -39.64 -22.26 27.59
N PRO A 14 -38.83 -21.47 28.33
CA PRO A 14 -38.42 -20.16 27.83
C PRO A 14 -37.52 -20.42 26.61
N PHE A 15 -38.04 -20.08 25.42
CA PHE A 15 -37.23 -19.98 24.22
C PHE A 15 -36.18 -18.90 24.45
N ILE A 16 -34.96 -19.32 24.79
CA ILE A 16 -33.79 -18.45 24.72
C ILE A 16 -33.65 -18.11 23.24
N ILE A 17 -33.99 -16.86 22.91
CA ILE A 17 -33.65 -16.26 21.62
C ILE A 17 -32.12 -16.22 21.60
N GLY A 18 -31.51 -17.24 21.00
CA GLY A 18 -30.11 -17.20 20.64
C GLY A 18 -29.92 -15.99 19.74
N ALA A 19 -29.14 -15.02 20.18
CA ALA A 19 -28.65 -13.97 19.31
C ALA A 19 -28.01 -14.68 18.11
N LEU A 20 -28.63 -14.56 16.94
CA LEU A 20 -27.98 -14.90 15.68
C LEU A 20 -26.76 -13.99 15.65
N ALA A 21 -25.58 -14.56 15.87
CA ALA A 21 -24.35 -13.92 15.45
C ALA A 21 -24.56 -13.64 13.97
N THR A 22 -24.78 -12.38 13.63
CA THR A 22 -24.66 -11.94 12.25
C THR A 22 -23.29 -12.43 11.80
N PRO A 23 -23.17 -13.11 10.65
CA PRO A 23 -21.86 -13.43 10.13
C PRO A 23 -21.14 -12.10 10.05
N THR A 24 -20.11 -11.93 10.90
CA THR A 24 -19.15 -10.86 10.74
C THR A 24 -18.79 -10.89 9.26
N PRO A 25 -18.98 -9.79 8.50
CA PRO A 25 -18.58 -9.80 7.11
C PRO A 25 -17.15 -10.31 7.12
N ASP A 26 -16.96 -11.46 6.48
CA ASP A 26 -15.65 -12.01 6.20
C ASP A 26 -14.85 -10.80 5.74
N VAL A 27 -13.83 -10.42 6.52
CA VAL A 27 -12.95 -9.32 6.18
C VAL A 27 -12.21 -9.86 4.97
N SER A 28 -12.88 -9.77 3.84
CA SER A 28 -12.50 -10.32 2.57
C SER A 28 -11.07 -9.89 2.41
N GLU A 29 -10.16 -10.87 2.45
CA GLU A 29 -8.78 -10.68 2.08
C GLU A 29 -8.79 -9.70 0.91
N ILE A 30 -8.32 -8.46 1.12
CA ILE A 30 -8.30 -7.46 0.06
C ILE A 30 -7.39 -8.07 -0.98
N LYS A 31 -7.98 -8.68 -2.02
CA LYS A 31 -7.24 -9.31 -3.10
C LYS A 31 -6.43 -8.19 -3.74
N ARG A 32 -5.15 -8.13 -3.37
CA ARG A 32 -4.20 -7.21 -3.99
C ARG A 32 -4.23 -7.49 -5.48
N ALA A 33 -4.24 -6.42 -6.27
CA ALA A 33 -4.20 -6.56 -7.71
C ALA A 33 -2.92 -7.35 -8.07
N ASP A 34 -3.00 -8.22 -9.07
CA ASP A 34 -1.87 -9.02 -9.54
C ASP A 34 -0.91 -8.15 -10.37
N CYS A 35 -0.31 -7.18 -9.68
CA CYS A 35 0.60 -6.20 -10.24
C CYS A 35 1.62 -5.76 -9.20
N SER A 36 2.78 -5.34 -9.70
CA SER A 36 3.87 -4.83 -8.87
C SER A 36 4.59 -3.64 -9.49
N MET A 37 5.17 -2.82 -8.62
CA MET A 37 6.09 -1.72 -8.96
C MET A 37 7.42 -1.94 -8.23
N THR A 38 8.48 -2.20 -8.98
CA THR A 38 9.84 -2.20 -8.43
C THR A 38 10.42 -0.79 -8.51
N VAL A 39 10.90 -0.30 -7.38
CA VAL A 39 11.64 0.95 -7.26
C VAL A 39 13.09 0.58 -6.97
N ARG A 40 13.96 0.80 -7.94
CA ARG A 40 15.34 0.33 -7.91
C ARG A 40 16.33 1.49 -7.90
N TYR A 41 17.21 1.51 -6.92
CA TYR A 41 18.35 2.42 -6.92
C TYR A 41 19.26 2.16 -8.12
N ARG A 42 19.69 3.23 -8.79
CA ARG A 42 20.63 3.14 -9.92
C ARG A 42 21.95 3.79 -9.59
N THR A 43 21.94 5.06 -9.22
CA THR A 43 23.14 5.84 -8.99
C THR A 43 22.83 7.14 -8.26
N ASP A 44 23.88 7.74 -7.71
CA ASP A 44 23.89 9.08 -7.15
C ASP A 44 25.10 9.85 -7.68
N TRP A 45 24.95 11.15 -7.87
CA TRP A 45 26.04 12.03 -8.28
C TRP A 45 25.91 13.39 -7.64
N VAL A 46 27.02 14.12 -7.57
CA VAL A 46 27.01 15.50 -7.05
C VAL A 46 26.54 16.45 -8.14
N GLU A 47 25.52 17.23 -7.85
CA GLU A 47 25.01 18.28 -8.72
C GLU A 47 24.73 19.54 -7.90
N LYS A 48 25.38 20.65 -8.26
CA LYS A 48 25.18 21.98 -7.64
C LYS A 48 25.28 21.96 -6.10
N GLY A 49 26.23 21.18 -5.57
CA GLY A 49 26.47 21.08 -4.12
C GLY A 49 25.50 20.17 -3.36
N LEU A 50 24.62 19.45 -4.05
CA LEU A 50 23.72 18.44 -3.49
C LEU A 50 24.04 17.06 -4.06
N ASP A 51 23.57 16.01 -3.40
CA ASP A 51 23.59 14.67 -3.97
C ASP A 51 22.27 14.47 -4.75
N ARG A 52 22.37 14.08 -6.00
CA ARG A 52 21.28 13.81 -6.95
C ARG A 52 21.14 12.29 -7.07
N TYR A 53 19.99 11.76 -6.72
CA TYR A 53 19.70 10.32 -6.67
C TYR A 53 18.80 9.94 -7.84
N ARG A 54 19.09 8.81 -8.49
CA ARG A 54 18.26 8.23 -9.54
C ARG A 54 17.71 6.88 -9.13
N MET A 55 16.38 6.76 -9.17
CA MET A 55 15.65 5.51 -9.06
C MET A 55 15.04 5.13 -10.41
N GLN A 56 15.04 3.84 -10.75
CA GLN A 56 14.30 3.28 -11.87
C GLN A 56 12.96 2.73 -11.38
N LEU A 57 11.90 2.97 -12.14
CA LEU A 57 10.59 2.37 -11.91
C LEU A 57 10.33 1.24 -12.92
N ILE A 58 9.90 0.09 -12.43
CA ILE A 58 9.60 -1.09 -13.25
C ILE A 58 8.26 -1.66 -12.84
N THR A 59 7.28 -1.61 -13.72
CA THR A 59 5.95 -2.19 -13.50
C THR A 59 5.88 -3.60 -14.06
N ASN A 60 5.25 -4.52 -13.35
CA ASN A 60 4.89 -5.85 -13.86
C ASN A 60 3.41 -6.15 -13.55
N PRO A 61 2.55 -6.40 -14.56
CA PRO A 61 2.82 -6.22 -15.98
C PRO A 61 3.15 -4.76 -16.33
N ARG A 62 3.69 -4.49 -17.53
CA ARG A 62 4.01 -3.13 -17.95
C ARG A 62 2.75 -2.25 -17.91
N ASN A 63 2.80 -1.14 -17.19
CA ASN A 63 1.70 -0.20 -17.07
C ASN A 63 2.20 1.23 -16.87
N ASP A 64 2.18 2.02 -17.95
CA ASP A 64 2.72 3.38 -17.93
C ASP A 64 1.87 4.35 -17.08
N ARG A 65 0.59 4.05 -16.85
CA ARG A 65 -0.26 4.82 -15.90
C ARG A 65 0.25 4.68 -14.46
N HIS A 66 0.71 3.50 -14.07
CA HIS A 66 1.25 3.27 -12.73
C HIS A 66 2.55 4.04 -12.49
N LEU A 67 3.36 4.27 -13.54
CA LEU A 67 4.54 5.14 -13.46
C LEU A 67 4.14 6.58 -13.10
N GLY A 68 3.07 7.09 -13.74
CA GLY A 68 2.49 8.41 -13.43
C GLY A 68 1.98 8.50 -12.00
N VAL A 69 1.17 7.53 -11.55
CA VAL A 69 0.65 7.49 -10.17
C VAL A 69 1.78 7.49 -9.14
N TYR A 70 2.84 6.70 -9.37
CA TYR A 70 4.00 6.70 -8.48
C TYR A 70 4.71 8.06 -8.48
N CYS A 71 4.92 8.65 -9.66
CA CYS A 71 5.56 9.96 -9.79
C CYS A 71 4.78 11.05 -9.04
N ASP A 72 3.46 11.07 -9.17
CA ASP A 72 2.60 12.03 -8.47
C ASP A 72 2.67 11.83 -6.95
N ALA A 73 2.60 10.57 -6.50
CA ALA A 73 2.77 10.21 -5.10
C ALA A 73 4.16 10.57 -4.54
N PHE A 74 5.20 10.56 -5.37
CA PHE A 74 6.55 10.96 -4.98
C PHE A 74 6.76 12.48 -4.96
N LYS A 75 6.01 13.23 -5.78
CA LYS A 75 6.06 14.70 -5.84
C LYS A 75 5.16 15.39 -4.82
N ALA A 76 4.11 14.72 -4.37
CA ALA A 76 3.18 15.23 -3.35
C ALA A 76 3.79 15.51 -1.96
N PRO A 77 4.77 14.73 -1.43
CA PRO A 77 5.37 14.99 -0.14
C PRO A 77 6.29 16.22 -0.20
N VAL A 78 6.07 17.15 0.72
CA VAL A 78 7.03 18.19 1.08
C VAL A 78 7.98 17.61 2.13
N GLY A 79 9.27 17.49 1.78
CA GLY A 79 10.31 16.96 2.66
C GLY A 79 11.67 17.61 2.40
N PHE A 80 12.75 17.02 2.92
CA PHE A 80 14.13 17.48 2.70
C PHE A 80 14.72 17.09 1.33
N THR A 81 13.86 16.63 0.42
CA THR A 81 14.18 16.36 -0.97
C THR A 81 13.69 17.51 -1.85
N ILE A 82 14.43 17.84 -2.90
CA ILE A 82 14.12 18.96 -3.79
C ILE A 82 14.29 18.58 -5.26
N ASN A 83 13.67 19.36 -6.14
CA ASN A 83 13.71 19.18 -7.60
C ASN A 83 13.38 17.75 -8.07
N PRO A 84 12.24 17.16 -7.64
CA PRO A 84 11.83 15.83 -8.10
C PRO A 84 11.47 15.86 -9.59
N GLN A 85 12.06 14.96 -10.36
CA GLN A 85 11.85 14.82 -11.80
C GLN A 85 11.49 13.39 -12.13
N CYS A 86 10.49 13.19 -12.98
CA CYS A 86 10.17 11.88 -13.53
C CYS A 86 10.17 11.97 -15.04
N PHE A 87 10.82 11.03 -15.71
CA PHE A 87 11.02 11.10 -17.15
C PHE A 87 11.35 9.73 -17.74
N TRP A 88 11.16 9.60 -19.05
CA TRP A 88 11.65 8.48 -19.83
C TRP A 88 13.07 8.77 -20.35
N GLY A 89 13.99 7.84 -20.10
CA GLY A 89 15.24 7.67 -20.83
C GLY A 89 15.24 6.30 -21.52
N ASP A 90 16.29 5.52 -21.33
CA ASP A 90 16.32 4.08 -21.65
C ASP A 90 15.38 3.26 -20.74
N ALA A 91 15.00 3.81 -19.58
CA ALA A 91 13.90 3.35 -18.73
C ALA A 91 13.16 4.55 -18.11
N TYR A 92 12.09 4.29 -17.34
CA TYR A 92 11.44 5.34 -16.57
C TYR A 92 12.21 5.60 -15.27
N TYR A 93 12.59 6.85 -15.05
CA TYR A 93 13.38 7.27 -13.90
C TYR A 93 12.65 8.30 -13.05
N VAL A 94 13.00 8.28 -11.75
CA VAL A 94 12.72 9.35 -10.80
C VAL A 94 14.05 9.86 -10.27
N ASP A 95 14.35 11.13 -10.56
CA ASP A 95 15.53 11.83 -10.06
C ASP A 95 15.12 12.82 -8.97
N VAL A 96 15.94 12.94 -7.93
CA VAL A 96 15.70 13.86 -6.81
C VAL A 96 17.01 14.37 -6.22
N SER A 97 17.04 15.61 -5.75
CA SER A 97 18.20 16.17 -5.05
C SER A 97 17.96 16.17 -3.54
N ALA A 98 19.00 15.96 -2.75
CA ALA A 98 18.96 16.08 -1.29
C ALA A 98 20.28 16.61 -0.73
N ALA A 99 20.25 17.06 0.52
CA ALA A 99 21.45 17.49 1.24
C ALA A 99 22.53 16.39 1.22
N ARG A 100 23.80 16.78 1.11
CA ARG A 100 24.88 15.79 1.00
C ARG A 100 25.03 14.95 2.26
N GLY A 101 25.29 13.66 2.08
CA GLY A 101 25.59 12.74 3.17
C GLY A 101 24.38 12.02 3.80
N PRO A 102 24.54 11.45 5.00
CA PRO A 102 23.59 10.47 5.55
C PRO A 102 22.18 11.00 5.77
N ALA A 103 22.04 12.29 6.10
CA ALA A 103 20.74 12.93 6.34
C ALA A 103 19.92 13.01 5.04
N GLY A 104 20.51 13.48 3.93
CA GLY A 104 19.81 13.53 2.65
C GLY A 104 19.53 12.15 2.08
N ARG A 105 20.46 11.19 2.21
CA ARG A 105 20.20 9.79 1.83
C ARG A 105 19.00 9.22 2.57
N ARG A 106 18.89 9.48 3.88
CA ARG A 106 17.74 9.08 4.69
C ARG A 106 16.45 9.74 4.17
N ALA A 107 16.48 11.04 3.89
CA ALA A 107 15.33 11.77 3.36
C ALA A 107 14.84 11.19 2.02
N VAL A 108 15.75 10.84 1.11
CA VAL A 108 15.42 10.22 -0.18
C VAL A 108 14.75 8.86 0.04
N ARG A 109 15.33 8.02 0.90
CA ARG A 109 14.76 6.71 1.23
C ARG A 109 13.37 6.83 1.86
N ASP A 110 13.18 7.77 2.78
CA ASP A 110 11.90 7.98 3.45
C ASP A 110 10.84 8.50 2.46
N ALA A 111 11.22 9.39 1.53
CA ALA A 111 10.35 9.85 0.44
C ALA A 111 9.92 8.70 -0.48
N HIS A 112 10.85 7.82 -0.90
CA HIS A 112 10.50 6.65 -1.71
C HIS A 112 9.68 5.62 -0.94
N ASN A 113 9.95 5.39 0.34
CA ASN A 113 9.13 4.52 1.19
C ASN A 113 7.69 5.03 1.28
N LYS A 114 7.51 6.34 1.49
CA LYS A 114 6.18 6.95 1.50
C LYS A 114 5.48 6.81 0.15
N ALA A 115 6.15 7.17 -0.95
CA ALA A 115 5.60 7.04 -2.30
C ALA A 115 5.22 5.59 -2.64
N CYS A 116 6.00 4.61 -2.16
CA CYS A 116 5.65 3.20 -2.28
C CYS A 116 4.34 2.88 -1.54
N ASN A 117 4.22 3.29 -0.27
CA ASN A 117 3.00 3.06 0.50
C ASN A 117 1.78 3.69 -0.16
N ASP A 118 1.88 4.95 -0.59
CA ASP A 118 0.79 5.67 -1.26
C ASP A 118 0.42 4.99 -2.58
N PHE A 119 1.40 4.54 -3.36
CA PHE A 119 1.17 3.78 -4.58
C PHE A 119 0.40 2.47 -4.32
N GLU A 120 0.77 1.71 -3.27
CA GLU A 120 0.03 0.49 -2.90
C GLU A 120 -1.42 0.81 -2.54
N VAL A 121 -1.65 1.91 -1.80
CA VAL A 121 -3.00 2.36 -1.43
C VAL A 121 -3.81 2.78 -2.66
N TYR A 122 -3.21 3.54 -3.59
CA TYR A 122 -3.92 4.09 -4.74
C TYR A 122 -4.22 3.06 -5.84
N THR A 123 -3.40 2.00 -5.94
CA THR A 123 -3.49 1.06 -7.07
C THR A 123 -3.86 -0.36 -6.65
N GLY A 124 -3.67 -0.72 -5.38
CA GLY A 124 -3.76 -2.10 -4.91
C GLY A 124 -2.61 -3.01 -5.38
N CYS A 125 -1.65 -2.49 -6.15
CA CYS A 125 -0.45 -3.21 -6.56
C CYS A 125 0.58 -3.27 -5.43
N ARG A 126 1.43 -4.30 -5.44
CA ARG A 126 2.55 -4.42 -4.49
C ARG A 126 3.75 -3.55 -4.91
N THR A 127 4.52 -3.04 -3.94
CA THR A 127 5.84 -2.47 -4.22
C THR A 127 6.98 -3.42 -3.87
N ILE A 128 8.06 -3.37 -4.66
CA ILE A 128 9.33 -4.03 -4.42
C ILE A 128 10.38 -2.91 -4.28
N ARG A 129 11.08 -2.88 -3.15
CA ARG A 129 11.98 -1.78 -2.77
C ARG A 129 13.41 -2.27 -2.82
N GLU A 130 14.20 -1.75 -3.76
CA GLU A 130 15.60 -2.12 -3.98
C GLU A 130 16.49 -0.87 -3.83
N PHE A 131 16.43 -0.21 -2.66
CA PHE A 131 17.17 1.02 -2.32
C PHE A 131 17.41 1.17 -0.81
#